data_AF-A0A4Q4CTY5-F1
#
_entry.id   AF-A0A4Q4CTY5-F1
#
_cell.length_a   1.000
_cell.length_b   1.000
_cell.length_c   1.000
_cell.angle_alpha   90.00
_cell.angle_beta   90.00
_cell.angle_gamma   90.00
#
_symmetry.space_group_name_H-M   'P 1'
#
loop_
_entity.id
_entity.type
_entity.pdbx_description
1 polymer ?
#
loop_
_entity_poly.entity_id
_entity_poly.type
_entity_poly.pdbx_seq_one_letter_code
_entity_poly.pdbx_strand_id
1 'polypeptide(L)'
;MARWLKTSISAADKADADTKVRGIVEGLLADIAKRGDAAVREYSVKFDGWDRADYRLTDAEIKACLDELTGQDLEDIRFAQAQVRNFAEHQRAALKDIEVETLPGVVLGHKNIPVNSVGCYV
;
A
#
# COMPACT_ATOMS: atom_id res chain seq x y z
N MET A 1 36.78 -27.39 -3.00
CA MET A 1 36.26 -26.29 -3.84
C MET A 1 34.76 -26.21 -3.64
N ALA A 2 34.18 -25.02 -3.48
CA ALA A 2 32.74 -24.87 -3.34
C ALA A 2 32.04 -25.05 -4.70
N ARG A 3 30.98 -25.88 -4.74
CA ARG A 3 30.10 -26.04 -5.91
C ARG A 3 28.89 -25.15 -5.72
N TRP A 4 28.76 -24.14 -6.57
CA TRP A 4 27.61 -23.23 -6.54
C TRP A 4 26.45 -23.84 -7.32
N LEU A 5 25.30 -24.03 -6.65
CA LEU A 5 24.08 -24.58 -7.25
C LEU A 5 23.19 -23.52 -7.91
N LYS A 6 23.43 -22.24 -7.59
CA LYS A 6 22.77 -21.07 -8.19
C LYS A 6 23.72 -19.88 -8.13
N THR A 7 23.81 -19.14 -9.23
CA THR A 7 24.49 -17.85 -9.30
C THR A 7 23.47 -16.76 -9.59
N SER A 8 23.69 -15.55 -9.09
CA SER A 8 22.86 -14.41 -9.47
C SER A 8 23.04 -14.09 -10.95
N ILE A 9 22.06 -13.41 -11.53
CA ILE A 9 22.22 -12.77 -12.84
C ILE A 9 23.38 -11.77 -12.80
N SER A 10 23.98 -11.47 -13.95
CA SER A 10 25.07 -10.51 -14.01
C SER A 10 24.56 -9.09 -13.67
N ALA A 11 25.47 -8.21 -13.24
CA ALA A 11 25.12 -6.82 -12.97
C ALA A 11 24.57 -6.11 -14.23
N ALA A 12 25.09 -6.46 -15.41
CA ALA A 12 24.60 -5.94 -16.70
C ALA A 12 23.17 -6.41 -16.99
N ASP A 13 22.90 -7.73 -16.85
CA ASP A 13 21.55 -8.28 -17.07
C ASP A 13 20.52 -7.67 -16.11
N LYS A 14 20.93 -7.42 -14.86
CA LYS A 14 20.09 -6.75 -13.87
C LYS A 14 19.78 -5.31 -14.27
N ALA A 15 20.78 -4.54 -14.69
CA ALA A 15 20.60 -3.15 -15.12
C ALA A 15 19.70 -3.04 -16.36
N ASP A 16 19.83 -3.97 -17.31
CA ASP A 16 18.99 -4.03 -18.50
C ASP A 16 17.54 -4.37 -18.16
N ALA A 17 17.31 -5.31 -17.24
CA ALA A 17 15.98 -5.64 -16.74
C ALA A 17 15.33 -4.44 -16.03
N ASP A 18 16.06 -3.77 -15.14
CA ASP A 18 15.58 -2.59 -14.42
C ASP A 18 15.22 -1.44 -15.38
N THR A 19 16.02 -1.23 -16.42
CA THR A 19 15.76 -0.21 -17.45
C THR A 19 14.46 -0.51 -18.21
N LYS A 20 14.24 -1.77 -18.59
CA LYS A 20 13.00 -2.20 -19.28
C LYS A 20 11.77 -2.04 -18.39
N VAL A 21 11.87 -2.46 -17.13
CA VAL A 21 10.77 -2.34 -16.15
C VAL A 21 10.42 -0.88 -15.93
N ARG A 22 11.43 -0.01 -15.76
CA ARG A 22 11.21 1.43 -15.61
C ARG A 22 10.43 2.01 -16.77
N GLY A 23 10.86 1.74 -18.02
CA GLY A 23 10.18 2.26 -19.20
C GLY A 23 8.73 1.80 -19.32
N ILE A 24 8.45 0.55 -18.93
CA ILE A 24 7.06 0.05 -18.88
C ILE A 24 6.26 0.81 -17.83
N VAL A 25 6.75 0.90 -16.59
CA VAL A 25 6.03 1.55 -15.48
C VAL A 25 5.78 3.03 -15.77
N GLU A 26 6.77 3.75 -16.29
CA GLU A 26 6.63 5.15 -16.69
C GLU A 26 5.52 5.32 -17.75
N GLY A 27 5.48 4.42 -18.74
CA GLY A 27 4.41 4.39 -19.74
C GLY A 27 3.03 4.16 -19.12
N LEU A 28 2.89 3.16 -18.23
CA LEU A 28 1.63 2.87 -17.54
C LEU A 28 1.14 4.07 -16.72
N LEU A 29 2.04 4.71 -15.96
CA LEU A 29 1.71 5.88 -15.14
C LEU A 29 1.29 7.08 -16.01
N ALA A 30 1.98 7.33 -17.13
CA ALA A 30 1.63 8.40 -18.04
C ALA A 30 0.24 8.19 -18.67
N ASP A 31 -0.08 6.95 -19.03
CA ASP A 31 -1.39 6.58 -19.57
C ASP A 31 -2.50 6.75 -18.54
N ILE A 32 -2.29 6.29 -17.31
CA ILE A 32 -3.26 6.45 -16.21
C ILE A 32 -3.46 7.94 -15.89
N ALA A 33 -2.38 8.72 -15.82
CA ALA A 33 -2.48 10.16 -15.57
C ALA A 33 -3.28 10.89 -16.67
N LYS A 34 -3.18 10.45 -17.92
CA LYS A 34 -3.86 11.06 -19.06
C LYS A 34 -5.30 10.57 -19.26
N ARG A 35 -5.57 9.29 -19.03
CA ARG A 35 -6.83 8.62 -19.41
C ARG A 35 -7.64 8.13 -18.21
N GLY A 36 -7.10 8.20 -17.00
CA GLY A 36 -7.76 7.75 -15.77
C GLY A 36 -8.21 6.29 -15.86
N ASP A 37 -9.44 6.03 -15.42
CA ASP A 37 -10.02 4.70 -15.28
C ASP A 37 -10.06 3.89 -16.58
N ALA A 38 -10.09 4.57 -17.74
CA ALA A 38 -10.03 3.87 -19.03
C ALA A 38 -8.70 3.11 -19.22
N ALA A 39 -7.57 3.70 -18.80
CA ALA A 39 -6.28 3.02 -18.81
C ALA A 39 -6.20 1.92 -17.74
N VAL A 40 -6.75 2.18 -16.55
CA VAL A 40 -6.82 1.17 -15.48
C VAL A 40 -7.57 -0.08 -15.94
N ARG A 41 -8.75 0.10 -16.57
CA ARG A 41 -9.55 -1.00 -17.11
C ARG A 41 -8.80 -1.76 -18.19
N GLU A 42 -8.19 -1.06 -19.15
CA GLU A 42 -7.38 -1.69 -20.20
C GLU A 42 -6.25 -2.55 -19.62
N TYR A 43 -5.54 -2.06 -18.60
CA TYR A 43 -4.45 -2.79 -17.97
C TYR A 43 -4.92 -3.94 -17.11
N SER A 44 -6.04 -3.81 -16.39
CA SER A 44 -6.62 -4.93 -15.64
C SER A 44 -7.06 -6.06 -16.57
N VAL A 45 -7.65 -5.75 -17.73
CA VAL A 45 -7.97 -6.75 -18.75
C VAL A 45 -6.70 -7.38 -19.32
N LYS A 46 -5.67 -6.57 -19.60
CA LYS A 46 -4.42 -7.05 -20.19
C LYS A 46 -3.60 -7.96 -19.27
N PHE A 47 -3.49 -7.59 -18.00
CA PHE A 47 -2.59 -8.26 -17.05
C PHE A 47 -3.32 -9.30 -16.20
N ASP A 48 -4.56 -9.02 -15.79
CA ASP A 48 -5.33 -9.87 -14.88
C ASP A 48 -6.47 -10.62 -15.58
N GLY A 49 -6.76 -10.27 -16.84
CA GLY A 49 -7.92 -10.82 -17.57
C GLY A 49 -9.27 -10.37 -16.98
N TRP A 50 -9.28 -9.29 -16.20
CA TRP A 50 -10.43 -8.90 -15.38
C TRP A 50 -11.10 -7.63 -15.90
N ASP A 51 -12.31 -7.78 -16.45
CA ASP A 51 -13.09 -6.69 -17.02
C ASP A 51 -14.30 -6.33 -16.14
N ARG A 52 -14.33 -5.10 -15.61
CA ARG A 52 -15.45 -4.56 -14.82
C ARG A 52 -15.77 -3.13 -15.23
N ALA A 53 -17.04 -2.75 -15.04
CA ALA A 53 -17.49 -1.38 -15.20
C ALA A 53 -17.06 -0.48 -14.03
N ASP A 54 -17.01 -1.03 -12.82
CA ASP A 54 -16.48 -0.38 -11.61
C ASP A 54 -15.63 -1.39 -10.84
N TYR A 55 -14.43 -0.96 -10.44
CA TYR A 55 -13.47 -1.75 -9.68
C TYR A 55 -13.67 -1.61 -8.17
N ARG A 56 -14.51 -0.69 -7.71
CA ARG A 56 -14.95 -0.63 -6.33
C ARG A 56 -15.91 -1.80 -6.06
N LEU A 57 -15.59 -2.61 -5.06
CA LEU A 57 -16.50 -3.65 -4.57
C LEU A 57 -17.77 -3.01 -4.01
N THR A 58 -18.90 -3.59 -4.38
CA THR A 58 -20.21 -3.24 -3.82
C THR A 58 -20.39 -3.85 -2.43
N ASP A 59 -21.28 -3.27 -1.62
CA ASP A 59 -21.60 -3.83 -0.30
C ASP A 59 -22.10 -5.28 -0.37
N ALA A 60 -22.79 -5.63 -1.45
CA ALA A 60 -23.26 -7.00 -1.68
C ALA A 60 -22.11 -7.97 -1.95
N GLU A 61 -21.11 -7.57 -2.75
CA GLU A 61 -19.91 -8.37 -3.00
C GLU A 61 -19.08 -8.52 -1.73
N ILE A 62 -18.91 -7.44 -0.97
CA ILE A 62 -18.21 -7.48 0.33
C ILE A 62 -18.93 -8.45 1.28
N LYS A 63 -20.27 -8.37 1.36
CA LYS A 63 -21.05 -9.28 2.20
C LYS A 63 -20.88 -10.73 1.73
N ALA A 64 -20.94 -11.00 0.44
CA ALA A 64 -20.74 -12.34 -0.11
C ALA A 64 -19.37 -12.91 0.28
N CYS A 65 -18.29 -12.13 0.13
CA CYS A 65 -16.96 -12.56 0.56
C CYS A 65 -16.88 -12.82 2.09
N LEU A 66 -17.59 -12.02 2.90
CA LEU A 66 -17.65 -12.26 4.35
C LEU A 66 -18.45 -13.52 4.69
N ASP A 67 -19.51 -13.83 3.93
CA ASP A 67 -20.33 -15.03 4.13
C ASP A 67 -19.58 -16.32 3.76
N GLU A 68 -18.50 -16.25 2.99
CA GLU A 68 -17.62 -17.38 2.66
C GLU A 68 -16.67 -17.76 3.82
N LEU A 69 -16.48 -16.86 4.80
CA LEU A 69 -15.58 -17.09 5.93
C LEU A 69 -16.24 -17.93 7.01
N THR A 70 -15.46 -18.80 7.65
CA THR A 70 -15.94 -19.52 8.83
C THR A 70 -16.05 -18.58 10.03
N GLY A 71 -16.83 -18.98 11.05
CA GLY A 71 -16.88 -18.25 12.32
C GLY A 71 -15.50 -18.09 12.96
N GLN A 72 -14.65 -19.11 12.85
CA GLN A 72 -13.28 -19.07 13.38
C GLN A 72 -12.41 -18.07 12.62
N ASP A 73 -12.45 -18.04 11.28
CA ASP A 73 -11.68 -17.08 10.49
C ASP A 73 -12.01 -15.64 10.89
N LEU A 74 -13.31 -15.36 11.09
CA LEU A 74 -13.77 -14.05 11.54
C LEU A 74 -13.27 -13.71 12.94
N GLU A 75 -13.29 -14.67 13.87
CA GLU A 75 -12.79 -14.48 15.24
C GLU A 75 -11.27 -14.22 15.25
N ASP A 76 -10.50 -14.97 14.47
CA ASP A 76 -9.04 -14.83 14.39
C ASP A 76 -8.64 -13.48 13.78
N ILE A 77 -9.31 -13.07 12.70
CA ILE A 77 -9.10 -11.75 12.09
C ILE A 77 -9.44 -10.63 13.07
N ARG A 78 -10.57 -10.73 13.78
CA ARG A 78 -10.98 -9.72 14.79
C ARG A 78 -9.99 -9.65 15.94
N PHE A 79 -9.51 -10.80 16.42
CA PHE A 79 -8.50 -10.86 17.46
C PHE A 79 -7.21 -10.17 17.02
N ALA A 80 -6.69 -10.52 15.84
CA ALA A 80 -5.49 -9.91 15.29
C ALA A 80 -5.64 -8.38 15.13
N GLN A 81 -6.77 -7.92 14.57
CA GLN A 81 -7.06 -6.49 14.44
C GLN A 81 -7.13 -5.78 15.80
N ALA A 82 -7.71 -6.41 16.82
CA ALA A 82 -7.77 -5.85 18.17
C ALA A 82 -6.38 -5.67 18.79
N GLN A 83 -5.49 -6.66 18.63
CA GLN A 83 -4.11 -6.56 19.15
C GLN A 83 -3.30 -5.47 18.42
N VAL A 84 -3.40 -5.41 17.09
CA VAL A 84 -2.73 -4.36 16.29
C VAL A 84 -3.23 -2.97 16.68
N ARG A 85 -4.55 -2.80 16.79
CA ARG A 85 -5.16 -1.52 17.21
C ARG A 85 -4.73 -1.12 18.61
N ASN A 86 -4.75 -2.04 19.56
CA ASN A 86 -4.35 -1.78 20.94
C ASN A 86 -2.96 -1.15 21.00
N PHE A 87 -1.96 -1.77 20.36
CA PHE A 87 -0.61 -1.24 20.39
C PHE A 87 -0.47 0.08 19.60
N ALA A 88 -1.13 0.19 18.44
CA ALA A 88 -1.13 1.42 17.64
C ALA A 88 -1.72 2.62 18.40
N GLU A 89 -2.73 2.40 19.24
CA GLU A 89 -3.29 3.45 20.11
C GLU A 89 -2.29 3.93 21.16
N HIS A 90 -1.49 3.04 21.74
CA HIS A 90 -0.39 3.43 22.65
C HIS A 90 0.69 4.23 21.91
N GLN A 91 1.08 3.79 20.71
CA GLN A 91 2.04 4.53 19.88
C GLN A 91 1.52 5.93 19.54
N ARG A 92 0.26 6.04 19.11
CA ARG A 92 -0.39 7.33 18.84
C ARG A 92 -0.47 8.20 20.09
N ALA A 93 -0.76 7.62 21.25
CA ALA A 93 -0.80 8.36 22.51
C ALA A 93 0.57 8.94 22.89
N ALA A 94 1.67 8.29 22.50
CA ALA A 94 3.03 8.75 22.70
C ALA A 94 3.45 9.88 21.74
N LEU A 95 2.78 10.04 20.59
CA LEU A 95 3.01 11.16 19.67
C LEU A 95 2.41 12.44 20.27
N LYS A 96 3.27 13.25 20.92
CA LYS A 96 2.90 14.55 21.48
C LYS A 96 3.51 15.68 20.67
N ASP A 97 2.69 16.69 20.43
CA ASP A 97 3.17 17.99 19.98
C ASP A 97 4.05 18.61 21.08
N ILE A 98 5.00 19.45 20.68
CA ILE A 98 5.87 20.16 21.60
C ILE A 98 5.74 21.63 21.27
N GLU A 99 5.58 22.46 22.29
CA GLU A 99 5.63 23.91 22.19
C GLU A 99 6.27 24.44 23.46
N VAL A 100 7.38 25.17 23.33
CA VAL A 100 8.19 25.66 24.44
C VAL A 100 8.69 27.06 24.12
N GLU A 101 8.48 27.98 25.05
CA GLU A 101 9.15 29.29 25.02
C GLU A 101 10.57 29.14 25.57
N THR A 102 11.57 29.22 24.69
CA THR A 102 12.98 28.97 25.07
C THR A 102 13.69 30.24 25.53
N LEU A 103 13.21 31.41 25.09
CA LEU A 103 13.59 32.75 25.52
C LEU A 103 12.32 33.63 25.49
N PRO A 104 12.25 34.74 26.26
CA PRO A 104 11.10 35.63 26.22
C PRO A 104 10.73 36.06 24.79
N GLY A 105 9.53 35.69 24.35
CA GLY A 105 9.00 35.94 23.01
C GLY A 105 9.39 34.93 21.93
N VAL A 106 10.16 33.87 22.24
CA VAL A 106 10.63 32.87 21.27
C VAL A 106 10.07 31.49 21.58
N VAL A 107 9.07 31.06 20.80
CA VAL A 107 8.41 29.76 20.93
C VAL A 107 8.91 28.81 19.85
N LEU A 108 9.40 27.64 20.27
CA LEU A 108 9.84 26.55 19.40
C LEU A 108 9.00 25.30 19.64
N GLY A 109 8.84 24.47 18.63
CA GLY A 109 7.99 23.29 18.75
C GLY A 109 7.93 22.41 17.51
N HIS A 110 7.19 21.32 17.63
CA HIS A 110 6.79 20.48 16.51
C HIS A 110 5.31 20.12 16.61
N LYS A 111 4.73 19.70 15.48
CA LYS A 111 3.35 19.23 15.41
C LYS A 111 3.28 17.94 14.60
N ASN A 112 2.51 16.99 15.09
CA ASN A 112 2.19 15.75 14.40
C ASN A 112 0.91 15.97 13.59
N ILE A 113 1.01 15.90 12.25
CA ILE A 113 -0.14 16.10 11.35
C ILE A 113 -0.41 14.78 10.62
N PRO A 114 -1.63 14.22 10.70
CA PRO A 114 -1.97 13.02 9.94
C PRO A 114 -2.04 13.36 8.45
N VAL A 115 -1.68 12.39 7.61
CA VAL A 115 -1.93 12.46 6.17
C VAL A 115 -3.45 12.40 5.90
N ASN A 116 -3.92 13.15 4.91
CA ASN A 116 -5.35 13.23 4.58
C ASN A 116 -5.89 11.95 3.93
N SER A 117 -5.03 11.25 3.18
CA SER A 117 -5.40 10.04 2.42
C SER A 117 -4.23 9.06 2.44
N VAL A 118 -4.55 7.76 2.49
CA VAL A 118 -3.59 6.65 2.38
C VAL A 118 -4.12 5.63 1.38
N GLY A 119 -3.22 5.02 0.61
CA GLY A 119 -3.50 3.86 -0.23
C GLY A 119 -2.74 2.65 0.30
N CYS A 120 -3.40 1.49 0.34
CA CYS A 120 -2.78 0.22 0.71
C CYS A 120 -2.89 -0.74 -0.47
N TYR A 121 -1.76 -1.27 -0.92
CA TYR A 121 -1.67 -2.30 -1.93
C TYR A 121 -1.33 -3.62 -1.23
N VAL A 122 -2.17 -4.64 -1.44
CA VAL A 122 -2.06 -5.98 -0.82
C VAL A 122 -1.56 -6.95 -1.87
#